data_AF-A0A4P6KV57-F1
#
_entry.id   AF-A0A4P6KV57-F1
#
_cell.length_a   1.000
_cell.length_b   1.000
_cell.length_c   1.000
_cell.angle_alpha   90.00
_cell.angle_beta   90.00
_cell.angle_gamma   90.00
#
_symmetry.space_group_name_H-M   'P 1'
#
loop_
_entity.id
_entity.type
_entity.pdbx_description
1 polymer ?
#
loop_
_entity_poly.entity_id
_entity_poly.type
_entity_poly.pdbx_seq_one_letter_code
_entity_poly.pdbx_strand_id
1 'polypeptide(L)'
;MLARYVPGTTNPYFSIHKYHGIPVNRNIRQPEEWKTKGYVAMNGKAYRGVTVELLTAEHLWETFQKEAEDLIKVNGKFIENDIERNRRINAAYAKLWLADNRFQWAGLAAFASKQVGCGLLHAHGLSEQSKKELRSVIQVAGNNTEAAGMGVGPAVIRNEAEFMYERLGFGNKCLFLDIYPLHRFYMERGIDELTKYLFAREKIKTRVAWDAGGLLDFGKPFREIRRGFDLIEAKNIDESVQILARHEQINILQAILYNDPYMQKALSANQFAWANGFPSGFYMEIQLTLSAQCKAKEGLTSYFPGSSKARLWMVEERIKFVNRAAARFSELLRGKERPLVEKSLQIISSGGGVV
;
A
#
# COMPACT_ATOMS: atom_id res chain seq x y z
N MET A 1 2.69 -10.81 -25.50
CA MET A 1 1.91 -9.57 -25.70
C MET A 1 1.80 -8.90 -24.34
N LEU A 2 2.03 -7.58 -24.22
CA LEU A 2 1.88 -6.88 -22.93
C LEU A 2 0.43 -6.96 -22.48
N ALA A 3 0.18 -7.31 -21.22
CA ALA A 3 -1.18 -7.29 -20.68
C ALA A 3 -1.71 -5.86 -20.65
N ARG A 4 -2.95 -5.65 -21.08
CA ARG A 4 -3.63 -4.36 -21.07
C ARG A 4 -5.06 -4.56 -20.62
N TYR A 5 -5.44 -3.85 -19.56
CA TYR A 5 -6.81 -3.89 -19.08
C TYR A 5 -7.72 -3.13 -20.04
N VAL A 6 -8.91 -3.70 -20.29
CA VAL A 6 -9.97 -3.07 -21.08
C VAL A 6 -11.22 -2.98 -20.20
N PRO A 7 -11.67 -1.77 -19.82
CA PRO A 7 -12.89 -1.58 -19.04
C PRO A 7 -14.07 -2.32 -19.65
N GLY A 8 -14.91 -2.92 -18.82
CA GLY A 8 -16.11 -3.63 -19.27
C GLY A 8 -15.88 -5.04 -19.81
N THR A 9 -14.63 -5.51 -19.83
CA THR A 9 -14.29 -6.88 -20.22
C THR A 9 -14.00 -7.73 -18.99
N THR A 10 -14.26 -9.03 -19.09
CA THR A 10 -13.88 -9.99 -18.05
C THR A 10 -12.36 -10.18 -18.03
N ASN A 11 -11.78 -10.22 -16.84
CA ASN A 11 -10.36 -10.44 -16.63
C ASN A 11 -10.17 -11.33 -15.39
N PRO A 12 -9.20 -12.25 -15.35
CA PRO A 12 -8.96 -13.14 -14.21
C PRO A 12 -8.79 -12.47 -12.84
N TYR A 13 -8.47 -11.17 -12.80
CA TYR A 13 -8.21 -10.45 -11.55
C TYR A 13 -9.32 -9.52 -11.10
N PHE A 14 -10.19 -9.06 -12.01
CA PHE A 14 -11.18 -8.03 -11.73
C PHE A 14 -12.49 -8.33 -12.44
N SER A 15 -13.59 -8.32 -11.69
CA SER A 15 -14.94 -8.32 -12.25
C SER A 15 -15.24 -6.97 -12.93
N ILE A 16 -16.20 -6.98 -13.85
CA ILE A 16 -16.73 -5.74 -14.43
C ILE A 16 -17.29 -4.87 -13.30
N HIS A 17 -16.88 -3.61 -13.24
CA HIS A 17 -17.33 -2.70 -12.20
C HIS A 17 -18.84 -2.44 -12.35
N LYS A 18 -19.59 -2.40 -11.23
CA LYS A 18 -21.05 -2.26 -11.25
C LYS A 18 -21.59 -1.00 -11.94
N TYR A 19 -20.76 0.03 -12.07
CA TYR A 19 -21.08 1.28 -12.76
C TYR A 19 -20.31 1.45 -14.08
N HIS A 20 -19.76 0.37 -14.62
CA HIS A 20 -19.13 0.38 -15.93
C HIS A 20 -20.08 0.95 -16.99
N GLY A 21 -19.57 1.80 -17.88
CA GLY A 21 -20.36 2.39 -18.98
C GLY A 21 -21.40 3.43 -18.57
N ILE A 22 -21.68 3.64 -17.28
CA ILE A 22 -22.62 4.64 -16.79
C ILE A 22 -21.88 5.97 -16.56
N PRO A 23 -22.22 7.08 -17.26
CA PRO A 23 -21.62 8.38 -17.00
C PRO A 23 -22.07 8.96 -15.65
N VAL A 24 -21.22 9.78 -15.02
CA VAL A 24 -21.62 10.57 -13.85
C VAL A 24 -22.79 11.50 -14.21
N ASN A 25 -23.68 11.72 -13.25
CA ASN A 25 -24.96 12.41 -13.36
C ASN A 25 -26.00 11.70 -14.24
N ARG A 26 -25.82 10.39 -14.49
CA ARG A 26 -26.83 9.54 -15.13
C ARG A 26 -27.46 8.59 -14.13
N ASN A 27 -28.67 8.17 -14.46
CA ASN A 27 -29.46 7.25 -13.66
C ASN A 27 -28.76 5.88 -13.58
N ILE A 28 -28.73 5.28 -12.39
CA ILE A 28 -28.11 3.97 -12.13
C ILE A 28 -29.10 2.81 -12.06
N ARG A 29 -30.41 3.09 -12.10
CA ARG A 29 -31.47 2.07 -12.06
C ARG A 29 -32.17 1.94 -13.40
N GLN A 30 -32.70 0.76 -13.68
CA GLN A 30 -33.56 0.56 -14.84
C GLN A 30 -34.92 1.27 -14.65
N PRO A 31 -35.60 1.74 -15.72
CA PRO A 31 -36.90 2.41 -15.64
C PRO A 31 -37.98 1.63 -14.90
N GLU A 32 -37.90 0.31 -14.90
CA GLU A 32 -38.87 -0.58 -14.25
C GLU A 32 -38.75 -0.55 -12.71
N GLU A 33 -37.63 -0.06 -12.17
CA GLU A 33 -37.39 0.07 -10.72
C GLU A 33 -37.80 1.44 -10.15
N TRP A 34 -38.37 2.30 -10.99
CA TRP A 34 -38.71 3.68 -10.66
C TRP A 34 -39.94 3.77 -9.75
N LYS A 35 -39.76 4.48 -8.63
CA LYS A 35 -40.86 4.74 -7.69
C LYS A 35 -41.49 6.09 -7.98
N THR A 36 -42.77 6.08 -8.32
CA THR A 36 -43.59 7.28 -8.49
C THR A 36 -43.88 7.90 -7.12
N LYS A 37 -43.59 9.19 -6.95
CA LYS A 37 -43.95 9.97 -5.76
C LYS A 37 -44.78 11.19 -6.16
N GLY A 38 -45.76 11.51 -5.32
CA GLY A 38 -46.46 12.78 -5.39
C GLY A 38 -45.64 13.89 -4.71
N TYR A 39 -45.64 15.08 -5.28
CA TYR A 39 -45.05 16.27 -4.67
C TYR A 39 -46.00 17.46 -4.84
N VAL A 40 -46.05 18.33 -3.84
CA VAL A 40 -46.81 19.57 -3.89
C VAL A 40 -45.83 20.72 -4.05
N ALA A 41 -45.95 21.48 -5.13
CA ALA A 41 -45.11 22.65 -5.34
C ALA A 41 -45.52 23.79 -4.39
N MET A 42 -44.66 24.80 -4.23
CA MET A 42 -44.92 25.96 -3.35
C MET A 42 -46.21 26.72 -3.71
N ASN A 43 -46.70 26.59 -4.94
CA ASN A 43 -47.98 27.17 -5.39
C ASN A 43 -49.21 26.29 -5.09
N GLY A 44 -49.06 25.21 -4.30
CA GLY A 44 -50.14 24.29 -3.93
C GLY A 44 -50.51 23.27 -5.00
N LYS A 45 -49.89 23.29 -6.19
CA LYS A 45 -50.19 22.35 -7.27
C LYS A 45 -49.52 21.00 -7.02
N ALA A 46 -50.32 19.93 -7.13
CA ALA A 46 -49.84 18.55 -7.02
C ALA A 46 -49.25 18.06 -8.35
N TYR A 47 -48.09 17.40 -8.27
CA TYR A 47 -47.39 16.75 -9.36
C TYR A 47 -47.13 15.29 -9.02
N ARG A 48 -47.09 14.43 -10.02
CA ARG A 48 -46.45 13.11 -9.92
C ARG A 48 -45.11 13.21 -10.60
N GLY A 49 -44.10 12.60 -10.00
CA GLY A 49 -42.87 12.32 -10.72
C GLY A 49 -42.20 11.08 -10.20
N VAL A 50 -41.02 10.83 -10.73
CA VAL A 50 -40.19 9.68 -10.38
C VAL A 50 -38.98 10.15 -9.61
N THR A 51 -38.61 9.43 -8.56
CA THR A 51 -37.30 9.57 -7.93
C THR A 51 -36.29 8.69 -8.66
N VAL A 52 -35.27 9.32 -9.27
CA VAL A 52 -34.16 8.62 -9.92
C VAL A 52 -32.90 8.73 -9.07
N GLU A 53 -32.14 7.65 -8.96
CA GLU A 53 -30.84 7.65 -8.32
C GLU A 53 -29.77 7.96 -9.36
N LEU A 54 -28.96 8.99 -9.12
CA LEU A 54 -27.89 9.39 -10.03
C LEU A 54 -26.54 8.89 -9.54
N LEU A 55 -25.71 8.45 -10.48
CA LEU A 55 -24.29 8.19 -10.21
C LEU A 55 -23.59 9.53 -9.96
N THR A 56 -23.07 9.74 -8.76
CA THR A 56 -22.25 10.91 -8.44
C THR A 56 -20.77 10.55 -8.49
N ALA A 57 -19.89 11.55 -8.56
CA ALA A 57 -18.46 11.34 -8.44
C ALA A 57 -18.09 10.72 -7.09
N GLU A 58 -18.79 11.13 -6.03
CA GLU A 58 -18.65 10.59 -4.69
C GLU A 58 -19.08 9.12 -4.61
N HIS A 59 -20.19 8.73 -5.28
CA HIS A 59 -20.60 7.33 -5.38
C HIS A 59 -19.53 6.48 -6.07
N LEU A 60 -18.89 6.97 -7.14
CA LEU A 60 -17.79 6.26 -7.80
C LEU A 60 -16.56 6.10 -6.89
N TRP A 61 -16.11 7.17 -6.24
CA TRP A 61 -14.97 7.06 -5.34
C TRP A 61 -15.23 6.10 -4.19
N GLU A 62 -16.45 6.10 -3.66
CA GLU A 62 -16.84 5.20 -2.58
C GLU A 62 -16.75 3.74 -2.99
N THR A 63 -17.12 3.39 -4.22
CA THR A 63 -17.02 1.99 -4.66
C THR A 63 -15.59 1.50 -4.77
N PHE A 64 -14.68 2.31 -5.32
CA PHE A 64 -13.26 1.94 -5.41
C PHE A 64 -12.58 1.95 -4.03
N GLN A 65 -12.99 2.83 -3.12
CA GLN A 65 -12.50 2.83 -1.75
C GLN A 65 -12.98 1.61 -0.98
N LYS A 66 -14.26 1.24 -1.11
CA LYS A 66 -14.83 0.04 -0.47
C LYS A 66 -14.20 -1.23 -1.00
N GLU A 67 -13.93 -1.28 -2.29
CA GLU A 67 -13.17 -2.38 -2.88
C GLU A 67 -11.77 -2.54 -2.24
N ALA A 68 -11.05 -1.44 -2.04
CA ALA A 68 -9.77 -1.49 -1.32
C ALA A 68 -9.96 -1.97 0.13
N GLU A 69 -10.95 -1.45 0.84
CA GLU A 69 -11.27 -1.89 2.20
C GLU A 69 -11.58 -3.40 2.26
N ASP A 70 -12.44 -3.89 1.38
CA ASP A 70 -12.93 -5.26 1.37
C ASP A 70 -11.80 -6.27 1.08
N LEU A 71 -10.79 -5.89 0.29
CA LEU A 71 -9.61 -6.71 0.05
C LEU A 71 -8.82 -7.02 1.33
N ILE A 72 -8.88 -6.14 2.33
CA ILE A 72 -8.16 -6.26 3.60
C ILE A 72 -9.08 -6.39 4.82
N LYS A 73 -10.36 -6.71 4.58
CA LYS A 73 -11.36 -7.02 5.60
C LYS A 73 -11.75 -8.49 5.57
N VAL A 74 -12.16 -8.99 6.73
CA VAL A 74 -12.86 -10.27 6.90
C VAL A 74 -14.01 -10.00 7.85
N ASN A 75 -15.22 -10.44 7.49
CA ASN A 75 -16.44 -10.21 8.28
C ASN A 75 -16.67 -8.72 8.65
N GLY A 76 -16.40 -7.81 7.70
CA GLY A 76 -16.59 -6.38 7.87
C GLY A 76 -15.53 -5.65 8.70
N LYS A 77 -14.57 -6.36 9.32
CA LYS A 77 -13.48 -5.78 10.12
C LYS A 77 -12.14 -5.92 9.40
N PHE A 78 -11.24 -4.97 9.60
CA PHE A 78 -9.89 -5.09 9.06
C PHE A 78 -9.19 -6.30 9.67
N ILE A 79 -8.39 -7.00 8.86
CA ILE A 79 -7.58 -8.12 9.33
C ILE A 79 -6.57 -7.61 10.36
N GLU A 80 -6.67 -8.13 11.59
CA GLU A 80 -5.82 -7.73 12.72
C GLU A 80 -4.38 -8.23 12.58
N ASN A 81 -4.18 -9.40 11.95
CA ASN A 81 -2.85 -9.92 11.66
C ASN A 81 -2.22 -9.13 10.51
N ASP A 82 -1.23 -8.29 10.80
CA ASP A 82 -0.60 -7.40 9.83
C ASP A 82 0.16 -8.16 8.73
N ILE A 83 0.68 -9.36 9.03
CA ILE A 83 1.36 -10.21 8.04
C ILE A 83 0.35 -10.74 7.01
N GLU A 84 -0.80 -11.24 7.47
CA GLU A 84 -1.87 -11.70 6.58
C GLU A 84 -2.46 -10.54 5.77
N ARG A 85 -2.70 -9.40 6.42
CA ARG A 85 -3.16 -8.19 5.74
C ARG A 85 -2.18 -7.75 4.65
N ASN A 86 -0.87 -7.72 4.96
CA ASN A 86 0.17 -7.38 4.00
C ASN A 86 0.19 -8.33 2.80
N ARG A 87 0.02 -9.64 2.99
CA ARG A 87 -0.06 -10.60 1.86
C ARG A 87 -1.19 -10.24 0.89
N ARG A 88 -2.35 -9.85 1.39
CA ARG A 88 -3.47 -9.41 0.55
C ARG A 88 -3.19 -8.11 -0.19
N ILE A 89 -2.52 -7.17 0.46
CA ILE A 89 -2.06 -5.91 -0.15
C ILE A 89 -1.06 -6.18 -1.28
N ASN A 90 -0.06 -7.03 -1.04
CA ASN A 90 0.94 -7.41 -2.04
C ASN A 90 0.26 -8.04 -3.27
N ALA A 91 -0.67 -8.96 -3.02
CA ALA A 91 -1.44 -9.63 -4.06
C ALA A 91 -2.27 -8.63 -4.87
N ALA A 92 -2.92 -7.66 -4.21
CA ALA A 92 -3.72 -6.64 -4.88
C ALA A 92 -2.89 -5.76 -5.82
N TYR A 93 -1.68 -5.34 -5.41
CA TYR A 93 -0.76 -4.61 -6.28
C TYR A 93 -0.25 -5.46 -7.45
N ALA A 94 0.11 -6.73 -7.21
CA ALA A 94 0.53 -7.62 -8.27
C ALA A 94 -0.59 -7.84 -9.31
N LYS A 95 -1.84 -7.99 -8.86
CA LYS A 95 -3.02 -8.12 -9.72
C LYS A 95 -3.26 -6.90 -10.60
N LEU A 96 -3.03 -5.68 -10.10
CA LEU A 96 -3.10 -4.46 -10.91
C LEU A 96 -2.12 -4.53 -12.08
N TRP A 97 -0.85 -4.87 -11.82
CA TRP A 97 0.17 -4.94 -12.86
C TRP A 97 -0.04 -6.10 -13.85
N LEU A 98 -0.49 -7.26 -13.36
CA LEU A 98 -0.78 -8.42 -14.20
C LEU A 98 -1.99 -8.18 -15.12
N ALA A 99 -2.95 -7.35 -14.71
CA ALA A 99 -4.05 -6.92 -15.56
C ALA A 99 -3.63 -5.85 -16.59
N ASP A 100 -2.78 -4.89 -16.19
CA ASP A 100 -2.25 -3.86 -17.09
C ASP A 100 -0.77 -3.58 -16.79
N ASN A 101 0.11 -4.00 -17.69
CA ASN A 101 1.57 -3.85 -17.51
C ASN A 101 2.04 -2.39 -17.56
N ARG A 102 1.18 -1.43 -17.94
CA ARG A 102 1.48 -0.01 -17.83
C ARG A 102 1.59 0.45 -16.37
N PHE A 103 0.98 -0.26 -15.42
CA PHE A 103 1.04 0.04 -13.98
C PHE A 103 2.34 -0.41 -13.33
N GLN A 104 3.49 -0.05 -13.91
CA GLN A 104 4.79 -0.44 -13.36
C GLN A 104 5.00 0.01 -11.91
N TRP A 105 4.41 1.15 -11.49
CA TRP A 105 4.41 1.53 -10.08
C TRP A 105 3.75 0.45 -9.22
N ALA A 106 2.59 -0.09 -9.61
CA ALA A 106 1.91 -1.15 -8.86
C ALA A 106 2.72 -2.45 -8.85
N GLY A 107 3.37 -2.80 -9.96
CA GLY A 107 4.29 -3.95 -10.01
C GLY A 107 5.47 -3.80 -9.04
N LEU A 108 6.10 -2.62 -9.01
CA LEU A 108 7.17 -2.31 -8.06
C LEU A 108 6.65 -2.29 -6.61
N ALA A 109 5.48 -1.70 -6.38
CA ALA A 109 4.83 -1.63 -5.08
C ALA A 109 4.48 -3.01 -4.52
N ALA A 110 4.16 -4.00 -5.37
CA ALA A 110 3.97 -5.38 -4.93
C ALA A 110 5.25 -5.96 -4.30
N PHE A 111 6.42 -5.70 -4.88
CA PHE A 111 7.71 -6.12 -4.31
C PHE A 111 8.09 -5.32 -3.06
N ALA A 112 7.87 -4.00 -3.07
CA ALA A 112 8.16 -3.14 -1.92
C ALA A 112 7.29 -3.49 -0.71
N SER A 113 5.99 -3.67 -0.94
CA SER A 113 5.04 -4.11 0.07
C SER A 113 5.36 -5.53 0.56
N LYS A 114 5.80 -6.44 -0.32
CA LYS A 114 6.33 -7.76 0.10
C LYS A 114 7.53 -7.63 1.02
N GLN A 115 8.44 -6.71 0.73
CA GLN A 115 9.59 -6.46 1.58
C GLN A 115 9.18 -5.93 2.97
N VAL A 116 8.12 -5.12 3.05
CA VAL A 116 7.49 -4.76 4.32
C VAL A 116 6.98 -6.00 5.06
N GLY A 117 6.34 -6.94 4.36
CA GLY A 117 5.94 -8.25 4.92
C GLY A 117 7.09 -9.06 5.51
N CYS A 118 8.26 -9.06 4.86
CA CYS A 118 9.46 -9.68 5.40
C CYS A 118 9.94 -8.98 6.70
N GLY A 119 9.84 -7.65 6.76
CA GLY A 119 10.09 -6.88 7.98
C GLY A 119 9.12 -7.21 9.11
N LEU A 120 7.83 -7.40 8.80
CA LEU A 120 6.82 -7.84 9.77
C LEU A 120 7.13 -9.23 10.32
N LEU A 121 7.53 -10.18 9.46
CA LEU A 121 7.94 -11.53 9.87
C LEU A 121 9.16 -11.48 10.80
N HIS A 122 10.16 -10.69 10.46
CA HIS A 122 11.36 -10.52 11.27
C HIS A 122 11.03 -9.91 12.64
N ALA A 123 10.31 -8.80 12.66
CA ALA A 123 9.88 -8.13 13.89
C ALA A 123 9.06 -9.06 14.79
N HIS A 124 8.10 -9.79 14.23
CA HIS A 124 7.34 -10.80 14.97
C HIS A 124 8.25 -11.90 15.55
N GLY A 125 9.18 -12.41 14.73
CA GLY A 125 10.14 -13.43 15.17
C GLY A 125 11.02 -12.96 16.33
N LEU A 126 11.54 -11.73 16.26
CA LEU A 126 12.34 -11.13 17.33
C LEU A 126 11.52 -10.95 18.61
N SER A 127 10.30 -10.40 18.50
CA SER A 127 9.42 -10.21 19.65
C SER A 127 9.15 -11.53 20.37
N GLU A 128 8.84 -12.60 19.62
CA GLU A 128 8.59 -13.92 20.20
C GLU A 128 9.83 -14.56 20.82
N GLN A 129 11.00 -14.38 20.20
CA GLN A 129 12.26 -14.84 20.79
C GLN A 129 12.57 -14.10 22.10
N SER A 130 12.52 -12.77 22.09
CA SER A 130 12.81 -11.96 23.27
C SER A 130 11.80 -12.18 24.40
N LYS A 131 10.53 -12.49 24.09
CA LYS A 131 9.54 -12.91 25.11
C LYS A 131 9.95 -14.21 25.80
N LYS A 132 10.49 -15.18 25.07
CA LYS A 132 10.96 -16.46 25.64
C LYS A 132 12.17 -16.23 26.54
N GLU A 133 13.13 -15.42 26.09
CA GLU A 133 14.32 -15.04 26.87
C GLU A 133 13.94 -14.26 28.14
N LEU A 134 12.99 -13.33 28.06
CA LEU A 134 12.54 -12.59 29.24
C LEU A 134 11.88 -13.51 30.27
N ARG A 135 11.07 -14.48 29.83
CA ARG A 135 10.46 -15.48 30.72
C ARG A 135 11.52 -16.34 31.40
N SER A 136 12.56 -16.77 30.70
CA SER A 136 13.64 -17.55 31.30
C SER A 136 14.42 -16.73 32.33
N VAL A 137 14.71 -15.45 32.04
CA VAL A 137 15.34 -14.55 33.01
C VAL A 137 14.49 -14.39 34.26
N ILE A 138 13.18 -14.10 34.13
CA ILE A 138 12.28 -13.94 35.28
C ILE A 138 12.24 -15.22 36.14
N GLN A 139 12.20 -16.38 35.49
CA GLN A 139 12.19 -17.67 36.17
C GLN A 139 13.49 -17.94 36.96
N VAL A 140 14.63 -17.51 36.43
CA VAL A 140 15.95 -17.69 37.07
C VAL A 140 16.22 -16.61 38.12
N ALA A 141 15.73 -15.39 37.93
CA ALA A 141 16.07 -14.25 38.78
C ALA A 141 15.46 -14.35 40.18
N GLY A 142 14.24 -14.85 40.34
CA GLY A 142 13.55 -14.85 41.63
C GLY A 142 13.55 -13.44 42.27
N ASN A 143 14.19 -13.28 43.43
CA ASN A 143 14.38 -11.98 44.10
C ASN A 143 15.77 -11.34 43.87
N ASN A 144 16.64 -11.94 43.04
CA ASN A 144 17.98 -11.42 42.76
C ASN A 144 17.91 -10.28 41.72
N THR A 145 18.24 -9.07 42.15
CA THR A 145 18.24 -7.85 41.34
C THR A 145 19.30 -7.85 40.23
N GLU A 146 20.46 -8.49 40.41
CA GLU A 146 21.49 -8.61 39.36
C GLU A 146 21.02 -9.53 38.23
N ALA A 147 20.40 -10.65 38.59
CA ALA A 147 19.80 -11.58 37.63
C ALA A 147 18.60 -10.94 36.91
N ALA A 148 17.81 -10.11 37.59
CA ALA A 148 16.74 -9.32 36.96
C ALA A 148 17.28 -8.32 35.91
N GLY A 149 18.49 -7.78 36.12
CA GLY A 149 19.18 -6.90 35.18
C GLY A 149 19.45 -7.54 33.81
N MET A 150 19.57 -8.88 33.76
CA MET A 150 19.72 -9.62 32.49
C MET A 150 18.48 -9.53 31.58
N GLY A 151 17.32 -9.13 32.13
CA GLY A 151 16.06 -9.00 31.40
C GLY A 151 15.93 -7.71 30.62
N VAL A 152 16.78 -6.70 30.90
CA VAL A 152 16.71 -5.38 30.26
C VAL A 152 16.94 -5.46 28.76
N GLY A 153 17.95 -6.22 28.32
CA GLY A 153 18.27 -6.40 26.90
C GLY A 153 17.10 -6.98 26.10
N PRO A 154 16.61 -8.19 26.44
CA PRO A 154 15.45 -8.79 25.79
C PRO A 154 14.20 -7.90 25.84
N ALA A 155 13.95 -7.20 26.95
CA ALA A 155 12.81 -6.28 27.05
C ALA A 155 12.90 -5.12 26.05
N VAL A 156 14.09 -4.52 25.87
CA VAL A 156 14.32 -3.46 24.88
C VAL A 156 14.10 -3.99 23.46
N ILE A 157 14.71 -5.13 23.11
CA ILE A 157 14.57 -5.74 21.77
C ILE A 157 13.11 -6.05 21.46
N ARG A 158 12.38 -6.63 22.43
CA ARG A 158 10.95 -6.93 22.26
C ARG A 158 10.15 -5.67 21.96
N ASN A 159 10.36 -4.60 22.74
CA ASN A 159 9.61 -3.36 22.57
C ASN A 159 9.92 -2.69 21.23
N GLU A 160 11.18 -2.69 20.79
CA GLU A 160 11.57 -2.18 19.46
C GLU A 160 10.95 -3.02 18.33
N ALA A 161 10.94 -4.35 18.47
CA ALA A 161 10.34 -5.25 17.50
C ALA A 161 8.81 -5.09 17.41
N GLU A 162 8.11 -4.97 18.54
CA GLU A 162 6.67 -4.71 18.61
C GLU A 162 6.34 -3.35 17.96
N PHE A 163 7.10 -2.31 18.28
CA PHE A 163 6.95 -1.00 17.65
C PHE A 163 7.13 -1.05 16.13
N MET A 164 8.18 -1.73 15.65
CA MET A 164 8.42 -1.88 14.21
C MET A 164 7.31 -2.66 13.52
N TYR A 165 6.80 -3.73 14.15
CA TYR A 165 5.67 -4.50 13.64
C TYR A 165 4.45 -3.60 13.43
N GLU A 166 4.05 -2.86 14.47
CA GLU A 166 2.90 -1.95 14.41
C GLU A 166 3.07 -0.84 13.37
N ARG A 167 4.24 -0.18 13.34
CA ARG A 167 4.49 0.92 12.40
C ARG A 167 4.49 0.44 10.95
N LEU A 168 5.12 -0.69 10.65
CA LEU A 168 5.12 -1.26 9.30
C LEU A 168 3.71 -1.65 8.86
N GLY A 169 2.94 -2.30 9.73
CA GLY A 169 1.56 -2.69 9.45
C GLY A 169 0.62 -1.49 9.25
N PHE A 170 0.77 -0.45 10.07
CA PHE A 170 0.04 0.82 9.95
C PHE A 170 0.34 1.54 8.64
N GLY A 171 1.63 1.74 8.33
CA GLY A 171 2.06 2.43 7.12
C GLY A 171 1.60 1.71 5.84
N ASN A 172 1.73 0.39 5.81
CA ASN A 172 1.31 -0.43 4.67
C ASN A 172 -0.20 -0.35 4.42
N LYS A 173 -1.01 -0.42 5.48
CA LYS A 173 -2.47 -0.28 5.41
C LYS A 173 -2.88 1.10 4.87
N CYS A 174 -2.34 2.17 5.44
CA CYS A 174 -2.71 3.54 5.05
C CYS A 174 -2.31 3.85 3.60
N LEU A 175 -1.10 3.45 3.20
CA LEU A 175 -0.63 3.63 1.84
C LEU A 175 -1.51 2.88 0.82
N PHE A 176 -1.87 1.63 1.14
CA PHE A 176 -2.74 0.83 0.30
C PHE A 176 -4.12 1.47 0.12
N LEU A 177 -4.74 1.88 1.22
CA LEU A 177 -6.04 2.54 1.19
C LEU A 177 -6.01 3.90 0.49
N ASP A 178 -4.85 4.54 0.35
CA ASP A 178 -4.72 5.75 -0.46
C ASP A 178 -4.57 5.46 -1.96
N ILE A 179 -3.58 4.64 -2.34
CA ILE A 179 -3.14 4.56 -3.74
C ILE A 179 -3.91 3.51 -4.55
N TYR A 180 -4.35 2.42 -3.93
CA TYR A 180 -5.06 1.36 -4.66
C TYR A 180 -6.38 1.87 -5.31
N PRO A 181 -7.25 2.62 -4.61
CA PRO A 181 -8.46 3.19 -5.22
C PRO A 181 -8.17 4.09 -6.42
N LEU A 182 -7.06 4.85 -6.40
CA LEU A 182 -6.67 5.72 -7.51
C LEU A 182 -6.39 4.92 -8.78
N HIS A 183 -5.62 3.82 -8.66
CA HIS A 183 -5.33 2.94 -9.78
C HIS A 183 -6.59 2.27 -10.31
N ARG A 184 -7.48 1.82 -9.43
CA ARG A 184 -8.74 1.19 -9.84
C ARG A 184 -9.70 2.15 -10.51
N PHE A 185 -9.80 3.38 -9.99
CA PHE A 185 -10.57 4.43 -10.64
C PHE A 185 -10.04 4.69 -12.05
N TYR A 186 -8.73 4.97 -12.19
CA TYR A 186 -8.12 5.23 -13.48
C TYR A 186 -8.29 4.03 -14.44
N MET A 187 -8.06 2.81 -13.93
CA MET A 187 -8.17 1.59 -14.73
C MET A 187 -9.56 1.41 -15.32
N GLU A 188 -10.61 1.78 -14.60
CA GLU A 188 -12.01 1.60 -15.00
C GLU A 188 -12.58 2.82 -15.76
N ARG A 189 -12.18 4.04 -15.40
CA ARG A 189 -12.82 5.30 -15.85
C ARG A 189 -11.91 6.18 -16.72
N GLY A 190 -10.62 5.84 -16.82
CA GLY A 190 -9.64 6.59 -17.59
C GLY A 190 -9.20 7.91 -16.93
N ILE A 191 -8.25 8.59 -17.58
CA ILE A 191 -7.62 9.80 -17.06
C ILE A 191 -8.55 11.00 -16.99
N ASP A 192 -9.47 11.14 -17.95
CA ASP A 192 -10.35 12.31 -18.05
C ASP A 192 -11.28 12.39 -16.83
N GLU A 193 -11.90 11.26 -16.49
CA GLU A 193 -12.75 11.17 -15.31
C GLU A 193 -11.94 11.21 -14.01
N LEU A 194 -10.77 10.56 -13.96
CA LEU A 194 -9.90 10.62 -12.78
C LEU A 194 -9.59 12.08 -12.45
N THR A 195 -9.13 12.83 -13.45
CA THR A 195 -8.76 14.25 -13.31
C THR A 195 -9.97 15.09 -12.92
N LYS A 196 -11.10 14.91 -13.61
CA LYS A 196 -12.31 15.69 -13.37
C LYS A 196 -12.88 15.47 -11.97
N TYR A 197 -12.80 14.25 -11.46
CA TYR A 197 -13.47 13.87 -10.22
C TYR A 197 -12.53 13.69 -9.02
N LEU A 198 -11.21 13.88 -9.16
CA LEU A 198 -10.24 13.66 -8.08
C LEU A 198 -10.61 14.38 -6.78
N PHE A 199 -11.04 15.65 -6.86
CA PHE A 199 -11.44 16.45 -5.69
C PHE A 199 -12.67 15.90 -4.95
N ALA A 200 -13.54 15.14 -5.63
CA ALA A 200 -14.71 14.54 -4.99
C ALA A 200 -14.31 13.43 -4.00
N ARG A 201 -13.10 12.88 -4.11
CA ARG A 201 -12.57 11.85 -3.22
C ARG A 201 -12.53 12.34 -1.76
N GLU A 202 -12.12 13.57 -1.48
CA GLU A 202 -12.08 14.08 -0.08
C GLU A 202 -13.45 14.04 0.61
N LYS A 203 -14.54 14.25 -0.16
CA LYS A 203 -15.90 14.36 0.37
C LYS A 203 -16.48 13.05 0.88
N ILE A 204 -15.84 11.91 0.60
CA ILE A 204 -16.32 10.60 1.05
C ILE A 204 -15.69 10.17 2.39
N LYS A 205 -14.84 11.00 3.02
CA LYS A 205 -14.11 10.69 4.26
C LYS A 205 -14.96 10.05 5.35
N THR A 206 -16.21 10.52 5.53
CA THR A 206 -17.13 10.02 6.57
C THR A 206 -17.83 8.71 6.23
N ARG A 207 -17.72 8.23 4.98
CA ARG A 207 -18.33 6.98 4.48
C ARG A 207 -17.33 5.84 4.34
N VAL A 208 -16.04 6.12 4.57
CA VAL A 208 -14.93 5.18 4.36
C VAL A 208 -14.13 4.97 5.63
N ALA A 209 -13.48 3.82 5.72
CA ALA A 209 -12.66 3.46 6.86
C ALA A 209 -11.24 4.02 6.68
N TRP A 210 -11.08 5.32 6.90
CA TRP A 210 -9.79 6.01 6.90
C TRP A 210 -9.35 6.36 8.31
N ASP A 211 -8.25 5.74 8.76
CA ASP A 211 -7.60 6.08 10.01
C ASP A 211 -6.08 6.14 9.78
N ALA A 212 -5.59 7.37 9.63
CA ALA A 212 -4.17 7.71 9.55
C ALA A 212 -3.68 8.38 10.84
N GLY A 213 -4.33 8.14 11.99
CA GLY A 213 -3.92 8.70 13.28
C GLY A 213 -3.97 10.23 13.35
N GLY A 214 -4.78 10.87 12.51
CA GLY A 214 -4.82 12.34 12.38
C GLY A 214 -3.62 12.97 11.69
N LEU A 215 -2.66 12.17 11.19
CA LEU A 215 -1.43 12.65 10.56
C LEU A 215 -1.58 13.02 9.08
N LEU A 216 -2.62 12.49 8.43
CA LEU A 216 -2.87 12.68 7.00
C LEU A 216 -4.38 12.76 6.72
N ASP A 217 -4.82 13.84 6.07
CA ASP A 217 -6.22 13.92 5.64
C ASP A 217 -6.49 12.98 4.48
N PHE A 218 -7.70 12.44 4.48
CA PHE A 218 -8.17 11.56 3.44
C PHE A 218 -8.37 12.28 2.11
N GLY A 219 -7.95 11.64 1.02
CA GLY A 219 -8.41 12.00 -0.33
C GLY A 219 -7.73 13.21 -0.96
N LYS A 220 -6.69 13.79 -0.33
CA LYS A 220 -6.03 14.99 -0.84
C LYS A 220 -5.61 14.85 -2.31
N PRO A 221 -6.01 15.77 -3.20
CA PRO A 221 -5.76 15.69 -4.64
C PRO A 221 -4.36 16.22 -4.99
N PHE A 222 -3.32 15.57 -4.45
CA PHE A 222 -1.94 15.94 -4.72
C PHE A 222 -1.65 15.92 -6.23
N ARG A 223 -0.91 16.93 -6.71
CA ARG A 223 -0.60 17.10 -8.15
C ARG A 223 0.11 15.89 -8.75
N GLU A 224 0.89 15.17 -7.94
CA GLU A 224 1.63 13.97 -8.32
C GLU A 224 0.67 12.85 -8.76
N ILE A 225 -0.54 12.77 -8.19
CA ILE A 225 -1.55 11.77 -8.58
C ILE A 225 -1.91 11.97 -10.05
N ARG A 226 -2.44 13.14 -10.41
CA ARG A 226 -2.84 13.45 -11.79
C ARG A 226 -1.67 13.28 -12.75
N ARG A 227 -0.52 13.90 -12.45
CA ARG A 227 0.66 13.85 -13.31
C ARG A 227 1.16 12.42 -13.53
N GLY A 228 1.12 11.58 -12.50
CA GLY A 228 1.52 10.17 -12.62
C GLY A 228 0.68 9.44 -13.66
N PHE A 229 -0.66 9.53 -13.57
CA PHE A 229 -1.54 8.87 -14.53
C PHE A 229 -1.52 9.51 -15.93
N ASP A 230 -1.34 10.83 -16.05
CA ASP A 230 -1.14 11.50 -17.35
C ASP A 230 0.10 10.93 -18.08
N LEU A 231 1.18 10.66 -17.35
CA LEU A 231 2.41 10.08 -17.92
C LEU A 231 2.21 8.64 -18.41
N ILE A 232 1.27 7.89 -17.81
CA ILE A 232 0.88 6.57 -18.32
C ILE A 232 0.23 6.68 -19.70
N GLU A 233 -0.68 7.64 -19.88
CA GLU A 233 -1.33 7.90 -21.19
C GLU A 233 -0.33 8.37 -22.23
N ALA A 234 0.62 9.22 -21.81
CA ALA A 234 1.74 9.67 -22.65
C ALA A 234 2.79 8.57 -22.93
N LYS A 235 2.59 7.35 -22.41
CA LYS A 235 3.52 6.20 -22.51
C LYS A 235 4.90 6.46 -21.89
N ASN A 236 5.04 7.47 -21.04
CA ASN A 236 6.25 7.76 -20.28
C ASN A 236 6.19 7.04 -18.92
N ILE A 237 6.29 5.71 -18.98
CA ILE A 237 6.06 4.83 -17.82
C ILE A 237 7.12 5.03 -16.73
N ASP A 238 8.39 5.21 -17.10
CA ASP A 238 9.47 5.40 -16.13
C ASP A 238 9.27 6.67 -15.28
N GLU A 239 8.91 7.79 -15.92
CA GLU A 239 8.60 9.03 -15.20
C GLU A 239 7.31 8.89 -14.39
N SER A 240 6.29 8.20 -14.92
CA SER A 240 5.07 7.88 -14.16
C SER A 240 5.39 7.17 -12.85
N VAL A 241 6.26 6.15 -12.88
CA VAL A 241 6.65 5.42 -11.65
C VAL A 241 7.32 6.36 -10.66
N GLN A 242 8.23 7.22 -11.11
CA GLN A 242 8.91 8.18 -10.23
C GLN A 242 7.93 9.19 -9.61
N ILE A 243 6.98 9.72 -10.39
CA ILE A 243 6.00 10.69 -9.90
C ILE A 243 5.04 10.06 -8.90
N LEU A 244 4.52 8.85 -9.17
CA LEU A 244 3.66 8.13 -8.23
C LEU A 244 4.43 7.71 -6.97
N ALA A 245 5.70 7.32 -7.11
CA ALA A 245 6.56 7.06 -5.97
C ALA A 245 6.81 8.32 -5.12
N ARG A 246 6.87 9.52 -5.73
CA ARG A 246 6.96 10.77 -4.94
C ARG A 246 5.70 11.02 -4.13
N HIS A 247 4.51 10.75 -4.69
CA HIS A 247 3.25 10.83 -3.93
C HIS A 247 3.29 9.91 -2.71
N GLU A 248 3.62 8.63 -2.93
CA GLU A 248 3.81 7.66 -1.85
C GLU A 248 4.84 8.13 -0.82
N GLN A 249 6.05 8.48 -1.25
CA GLN A 249 7.21 8.64 -0.38
C GLN A 249 7.24 9.98 0.35
N ILE A 250 6.68 11.04 -0.25
CA ILE A 250 6.73 12.41 0.29
C ILE A 250 5.38 12.82 0.88
N ASN A 251 4.28 12.59 0.15
CA ASN A 251 2.97 13.09 0.61
C ASN A 251 2.33 12.16 1.64
N ILE A 252 2.62 10.85 1.58
CA ILE A 252 2.04 9.85 2.48
C ILE A 252 3.05 9.42 3.54
N LEU A 253 4.06 8.63 3.14
CA LEU A 253 4.94 7.93 4.09
C LEU A 253 5.78 8.89 4.94
N GLN A 254 6.11 10.07 4.42
CA GLN A 254 6.80 11.08 5.24
C GLN A 254 5.95 11.48 6.45
N ALA A 255 4.67 11.76 6.24
CA ALA A 255 3.76 12.16 7.31
C ALA A 255 3.47 11.01 8.29
N ILE A 256 3.14 9.83 7.77
CA ILE A 256 2.61 8.73 8.60
C ILE A 256 3.69 7.81 9.19
N LEU A 257 4.92 7.84 8.68
CA LEU A 257 6.04 7.03 9.19
C LEU A 257 7.28 7.86 9.49
N TYR A 258 7.85 8.54 8.50
CA TYR A 258 9.23 9.03 8.61
C TYR A 258 9.39 10.32 9.43
N ASN A 259 8.31 11.06 9.69
CA ASN A 259 8.32 12.19 10.62
C ASN A 259 8.27 11.78 12.10
N ASP A 260 7.97 10.51 12.41
CA ASP A 260 7.94 10.02 13.79
C ASP A 260 9.37 9.89 14.36
N PRO A 261 9.73 10.63 15.43
CA PRO A 261 11.05 10.54 16.05
C PRO A 261 11.42 9.13 16.53
N TYR A 262 10.43 8.34 17.00
CA TYR A 262 10.68 6.96 17.43
C TYR A 262 11.04 6.06 16.25
N MET A 263 10.34 6.24 15.12
CA MET A 263 10.66 5.56 13.86
C MET A 263 12.05 5.92 13.35
N GLN A 264 12.43 7.20 13.39
CA GLN A 264 13.77 7.64 13.01
C GLN A 264 14.86 7.01 13.89
N LYS A 265 14.64 6.96 15.21
CA LYS A 265 15.55 6.33 16.15
C LYS A 265 15.71 4.82 15.88
N ALA A 266 14.60 4.11 15.69
CA ALA A 266 14.62 2.67 15.39
C ALA A 266 15.37 2.37 14.08
N LEU A 267 15.10 3.13 13.01
CA LEU A 267 15.82 3.01 11.74
C LEU A 267 17.31 3.31 11.88
N SER A 268 17.67 4.34 12.67
CA SER A 268 19.06 4.70 12.92
C SER A 268 19.80 3.60 13.67
N ALA A 269 19.17 3.00 14.69
CA ALA A 269 19.75 1.92 15.47
C ALA A 269 19.99 0.68 14.59
N ASN A 270 18.98 0.29 13.79
CA ASN A 270 19.12 -0.82 12.84
C ASN A 270 20.26 -0.58 11.84
N GLN A 271 20.32 0.61 11.24
CA GLN A 271 21.35 0.95 10.25
C GLN A 271 22.75 0.94 10.86
N PHE A 272 22.91 1.48 12.08
CA PHE A 272 24.19 1.46 12.78
C PHE A 272 24.63 0.03 13.12
N ALA A 273 23.72 -0.79 13.63
CA ALA A 273 24.02 -2.18 14.00
C ALA A 273 24.42 -3.01 12.76
N TRP A 274 23.69 -2.87 11.66
CA TRP A 274 23.97 -3.56 10.40
C TRP A 274 25.29 -3.11 9.77
N ALA A 275 25.51 -1.80 9.61
CA ALA A 275 26.70 -1.28 8.94
C ALA A 275 28.01 -1.57 9.67
N ASN A 276 27.97 -1.80 10.99
CA ASN A 276 29.14 -2.15 11.80
C ASN A 276 29.22 -3.66 12.11
N GLY A 277 28.31 -4.48 11.59
CA GLY A 277 28.34 -5.94 11.79
C GLY A 277 28.23 -6.36 13.26
N PHE A 278 27.33 -5.73 14.04
CA PHE A 278 27.17 -6.08 15.45
C PHE A 278 26.85 -7.57 15.62
N PRO A 279 27.45 -8.28 16.61
CA PRO A 279 27.26 -9.71 16.74
C PRO A 279 25.86 -10.12 17.23
N SER A 280 24.98 -9.15 17.52
CA SER A 280 23.64 -9.40 18.06
C SER A 280 22.67 -10.05 17.07
N GLY A 281 22.87 -9.85 15.75
CA GLY A 281 22.03 -10.47 14.70
C GLY A 281 20.58 -9.97 14.62
N PHE A 282 20.20 -8.94 15.40
CA PHE A 282 18.83 -8.40 15.49
C PHE A 282 18.50 -7.29 14.49
N TYR A 283 19.37 -7.05 13.51
CA TYR A 283 19.19 -6.02 12.49
C TYR A 283 18.91 -6.64 11.13
N MET A 284 18.29 -5.85 10.26
CA MET A 284 18.11 -6.20 8.85
C MET A 284 18.77 -5.19 7.92
N GLU A 285 19.37 -5.73 6.86
CA GLU A 285 19.76 -4.93 5.71
C GLU A 285 18.51 -4.34 5.03
N ILE A 286 18.53 -3.01 4.82
CA ILE A 286 17.48 -2.34 4.06
C ILE A 286 17.73 -2.57 2.58
N GLN A 287 16.88 -3.39 1.98
CA GLN A 287 16.97 -3.80 0.59
C GLN A 287 15.60 -3.88 -0.06
N LEU A 288 15.55 -3.94 -1.39
CA LEU A 288 14.36 -4.27 -2.16
C LEU A 288 14.70 -5.39 -3.14
N THR A 289 14.15 -6.58 -2.91
CA THR A 289 14.32 -7.71 -3.82
C THR A 289 13.11 -7.85 -4.75
N LEU A 290 13.36 -7.75 -6.06
CA LEU A 290 12.40 -7.94 -7.16
C LEU A 290 12.18 -9.44 -7.44
N SER A 291 11.92 -10.19 -6.37
CA SER A 291 11.56 -11.61 -6.38
C SER A 291 10.48 -11.86 -5.34
N ALA A 292 9.77 -12.97 -5.47
CA ALA A 292 8.78 -13.41 -4.50
C ALA A 292 9.42 -13.99 -3.21
N GLN A 293 10.69 -13.80 -2.92
CA GLN A 293 11.32 -14.30 -1.70
C GLN A 293 11.78 -13.14 -0.82
N CYS A 294 11.87 -13.37 0.49
CA CYS A 294 12.43 -12.39 1.42
C CYS A 294 13.95 -12.23 1.28
N LYS A 295 14.63 -13.28 0.83
CA LYS A 295 16.09 -13.29 0.66
C LYS A 295 16.52 -12.47 -0.55
N ALA A 296 17.69 -11.85 -0.43
CA ALA A 296 18.37 -11.21 -1.54
C ALA A 296 18.61 -12.22 -2.66
N LYS A 297 18.48 -11.76 -3.89
CA LYS A 297 18.83 -12.52 -5.10
C LYS A 297 19.68 -11.66 -6.00
N GLU A 298 20.81 -12.23 -6.45
CA GLU A 298 21.75 -11.57 -7.33
C GLU A 298 21.06 -11.03 -8.59
N GLY A 299 21.41 -9.80 -8.97
CA GLY A 299 20.80 -9.11 -10.11
C GLY A 299 19.34 -8.66 -9.91
N LEU A 300 18.65 -9.07 -8.84
CA LEU A 300 17.25 -8.67 -8.58
C LEU A 300 17.09 -7.79 -7.34
N THR A 301 18.18 -7.50 -6.64
CA THR A 301 18.15 -6.80 -5.35
C THR A 301 18.79 -5.43 -5.47
N SER A 302 18.07 -4.41 -5.00
CA SER A 302 18.60 -3.06 -4.80
C SER A 302 18.84 -2.82 -3.32
N TYR A 303 19.99 -2.27 -2.97
CA TYR A 303 20.39 -2.04 -1.57
C TYR A 303 20.33 -0.56 -1.20
N PHE A 304 19.95 -0.29 0.04
CA PHE A 304 20.18 1.00 0.67
C PHE A 304 21.67 1.13 1.01
N PRO A 305 22.26 2.35 1.05
CA PRO A 305 23.69 2.49 1.27
C PRO A 305 24.20 1.82 2.56
N GLY A 306 25.33 1.12 2.43
CA GLY A 306 26.07 0.39 3.47
C GLY A 306 26.71 1.21 4.58
N SER A 307 26.21 2.40 4.87
CA SER A 307 26.88 3.35 5.77
C SER A 307 26.05 3.60 7.04
N SER A 308 26.72 3.68 8.18
CA SER A 308 26.10 4.12 9.44
C SER A 308 25.59 5.57 9.39
N LYS A 309 26.06 6.36 8.41
CA LYS A 309 25.60 7.74 8.17
C LYS A 309 24.37 7.80 7.27
N ALA A 310 23.99 6.71 6.61
CA ALA A 310 22.83 6.68 5.71
C ALA A 310 21.52 6.73 6.51
N ARG A 311 20.55 7.51 6.04
CA ARG A 311 19.31 7.80 6.77
C ARG A 311 18.10 7.57 5.88
N LEU A 312 17.41 6.45 6.06
CA LEU A 312 16.21 6.12 5.26
C LEU A 312 15.06 7.13 5.46
N TRP A 313 14.97 7.79 6.62
CA TRP A 313 13.93 8.80 6.85
C TRP A 313 14.21 10.13 6.14
N MET A 314 15.44 10.37 5.66
CA MET A 314 15.76 11.55 4.86
C MET A 314 15.22 11.37 3.44
N VAL A 315 14.36 12.31 3.02
CA VAL A 315 13.65 12.26 1.72
C VAL A 315 14.63 12.07 0.56
N GLU A 316 15.72 12.82 0.52
CA GLU A 316 16.67 12.78 -0.60
C GLU A 316 17.36 11.42 -0.75
N GLU A 317 17.77 10.82 0.35
CA GLU A 317 18.42 9.50 0.36
C GLU A 317 17.43 8.40 -0.04
N ARG A 318 16.22 8.46 0.53
CA ARG A 318 15.16 7.49 0.27
C ARG A 318 14.69 7.52 -1.18
N ILE A 319 14.44 8.71 -1.74
CA ILE A 319 14.02 8.86 -3.13
C ILE A 319 15.11 8.36 -4.08
N LYS A 320 16.39 8.59 -3.79
CA LYS A 320 17.49 8.01 -4.59
C LYS A 320 17.44 6.48 -4.58
N PHE A 321 17.20 5.86 -3.42
CA PHE A 321 17.05 4.41 -3.31
C PHE A 321 15.83 3.88 -4.09
N VAL A 322 14.66 4.50 -3.90
CA VAL A 322 13.42 4.13 -4.60
C VAL A 322 13.55 4.27 -6.11
N ASN A 323 14.17 5.36 -6.59
CA ASN A 323 14.38 5.57 -8.03
C ASN A 323 15.35 4.57 -8.64
N ARG A 324 16.40 4.15 -7.91
CA ARG A 324 17.29 3.06 -8.38
C ARG A 324 16.53 1.74 -8.51
N ALA A 325 15.71 1.41 -7.52
CA ALA A 325 14.84 0.24 -7.55
C ALA A 325 13.85 0.28 -8.74
N ALA A 326 13.21 1.43 -8.99
CA ALA A 326 12.32 1.63 -10.12
C ALA A 326 13.04 1.47 -11.47
N ALA A 327 14.22 2.06 -11.62
CA ALA A 327 15.05 1.91 -12.81
C ALA A 327 15.43 0.45 -13.04
N ARG A 328 15.85 -0.26 -11.98
CA ARG A 328 16.18 -1.69 -12.07
C ARG A 328 14.98 -2.54 -12.46
N PHE A 329 13.81 -2.28 -11.89
CA PHE A 329 12.58 -2.99 -12.26
C PHE A 329 12.25 -2.78 -13.74
N SER A 330 12.32 -1.54 -14.23
CA SER A 330 12.06 -1.22 -15.63
C SER A 330 13.09 -1.84 -16.59
N GLU A 331 14.36 -1.91 -16.19
CA GLU A 331 15.41 -2.61 -16.94
C GLU A 331 15.09 -4.12 -17.07
N LEU A 332 14.76 -4.78 -15.95
CA LEU A 332 14.43 -6.20 -15.93
C LEU A 332 13.19 -6.53 -16.78
N LEU A 333 12.19 -5.65 -16.79
CA LEU A 333 10.98 -5.80 -17.62
C LEU A 333 11.24 -5.65 -19.12
N ARG A 334 12.34 -4.98 -19.50
CA ARG A 334 12.79 -4.81 -20.89
C ARG A 334 13.83 -5.85 -21.31
N GLY A 335 14.46 -6.52 -20.34
CA GLY A 335 15.52 -7.50 -20.53
C GLY A 335 15.05 -8.96 -20.59
N LYS A 336 16.03 -9.87 -20.56
CA LYS A 336 15.82 -11.33 -20.58
C LYS A 336 15.24 -11.87 -19.28
N GLU A 337 15.32 -11.10 -18.20
CA GLU A 337 14.86 -11.45 -16.85
C GLU A 337 13.36 -11.23 -16.65
N ARG A 338 12.67 -10.59 -17.62
CA ARG A 338 11.23 -10.33 -17.55
C ARG A 338 10.40 -11.54 -17.11
N PRO A 339 10.60 -12.77 -17.64
CA PRO A 339 9.82 -13.94 -17.21
C PRO A 339 10.00 -14.28 -15.72
N LEU A 340 11.18 -14.00 -15.13
CA LEU A 340 11.44 -14.22 -13.71
C LEU A 340 10.67 -13.23 -12.82
N VAL A 341 10.61 -11.97 -13.27
CA VAL A 341 9.86 -10.91 -12.60
C VAL A 341 8.36 -11.18 -12.70
N GLU A 342 7.86 -11.55 -13.89
CA GLU A 342 6.47 -11.93 -14.11
C GLU A 342 6.06 -13.13 -13.25
N LYS A 343 6.88 -14.18 -13.22
CA LYS A 343 6.64 -15.35 -12.35
C LYS A 343 6.58 -14.96 -10.87
N SER A 344 7.44 -14.03 -10.45
CA SER A 344 7.42 -13.55 -9.06
C SER A 344 6.13 -12.78 -8.75
N LEU A 345 5.68 -11.91 -9.65
CA LEU A 345 4.40 -11.19 -9.50
C LEU A 345 3.20 -12.14 -9.53
N GLN A 346 3.23 -13.20 -10.34
CA GLN A 346 2.21 -14.25 -10.33
C GLN A 346 2.14 -14.95 -8.97
N ILE A 347 3.29 -15.36 -8.40
CA ILE A 347 3.35 -15.98 -7.07
C ILE A 347 2.77 -15.02 -6.00
N ILE A 348 3.16 -13.75 -6.04
CA ILE A 348 2.64 -12.73 -5.11
C ILE A 348 1.13 -12.54 -5.28
N SER A 349 0.63 -12.53 -6.53
CA SER A 349 -0.79 -12.35 -6.83
C SER A 349 -1.68 -13.47 -6.28
N SER A 350 -1.12 -14.67 -6.13
CA SER A 350 -1.77 -15.83 -5.52
C SER A 350 -1.68 -15.85 -3.99
N GLY A 351 -1.19 -14.77 -3.36
CA GLY A 351 -1.01 -14.68 -1.90
C GLY A 351 0.30 -15.29 -1.39
N GLY A 352 1.17 -15.75 -2.30
CA GLY A 352 2.49 -16.25 -1.96
C GLY A 352 3.54 -15.15 -1.77
N GLY A 353 4.78 -15.57 -1.57
CA GLY A 353 5.96 -14.72 -1.72
C GLY A 353 6.42 -13.92 -0.49
N VAL A 354 5.83 -14.19 0.68
CA VAL A 354 6.31 -13.72 1.98
C VAL A 354 6.86 -14.95 2.73
N VAL A 355 7.96 -15.50 2.20
CA VAL A 355 8.67 -16.70 2.66
C VAL A 355 10.18 -16.53 2.50
#